data_AF-A0A7C4PKQ6-F1
#
_entry.id   AF-A0A7C4PKQ6-F1
#
_cell.length_a   1.000
_cell.length_b   1.000
_cell.length_c   1.000
_cell.angle_alpha   90.00
_cell.angle_beta   90.00
_cell.angle_gamma   90.00
#
_symmetry.space_group_name_H-M   'P 1'
#
loop_
_entity.id
_entity.type
_entity.pdbx_description
1 polymer ?
#
loop_
_entity_poly.entity_id
_entity_poly.type
_entity_poly.pdbx_seq_one_letter_code
_entity_poly.pdbx_strand_id
1 'polypeptide(L)'
;MTTPILVSSAIFVVCLGLIFTEKVNRVIIGLAGAILMMIAGRILNFYTEEQAISAIDWNTLGLLMGMMILVSLLEPTGFFQF
;
A
#
# COMPACT_ATOMS: atom_id res chain seq x y z
N MET A 1 23.92 7.02 -4.15
CA MET A 1 22.75 7.75 -3.59
C MET A 1 21.72 8.14 -4.64
N THR A 2 22.07 8.29 -5.92
CA THR A 2 21.13 8.65 -7.00
C THR A 2 20.33 7.47 -7.55
N THR A 3 20.94 6.28 -7.62
CA THR A 3 20.29 5.06 -8.15
C THR A 3 19.08 4.56 -7.34
N PRO A 4 19.08 4.57 -5.99
CA PRO A 4 17.91 4.14 -5.23
C PRO A 4 16.72 5.08 -5.43
N ILE A 5 16.99 6.39 -5.46
CA ILE A 5 15.97 7.42 -5.66
C ILE A 5 15.34 7.29 -7.04
N LEU A 6 16.14 7.08 -8.08
CA LEU A 6 15.64 6.93 -9.44
C LEU A 6 14.74 5.70 -9.58
N VAL A 7 15.17 4.56 -9.03
CA VAL A 7 14.42 3.30 -9.10
C VAL A 7 13.13 3.36 -8.28
N SER A 8 13.20 3.84 -7.03
CA SER A 8 12.02 3.95 -6.17
C SER A 8 11.00 4.94 -6.71
N SER A 9 11.47 6.08 -7.22
CA SER A 9 10.60 7.09 -7.83
C SER A 9 9.96 6.58 -9.12
N ALA A 10 10.70 5.85 -9.96
CA ALA A 10 10.15 5.23 -11.16
C ALA A 10 9.04 4.22 -10.81
N ILE A 11 9.28 3.32 -9.86
CA ILE A 11 8.27 2.34 -9.42
C ILE A 11 7.04 3.05 -8.85
N PHE A 12 7.25 4.07 -8.01
CA PHE A 12 6.16 4.85 -7.42
C PHE A 12 5.30 5.55 -8.48
N VAL A 13 5.91 6.28 -9.42
CA VAL A 13 5.19 7.00 -10.48
C VAL A 13 4.42 6.04 -11.39
N VAL A 14 5.01 4.89 -11.74
CA VAL A 14 4.34 3.87 -12.55
C VAL A 14 3.13 3.30 -11.80
N CYS A 15 3.28 2.90 -10.54
CA CYS A 15 2.17 2.39 -9.74
C CYS A 15 1.06 3.44 -9.58
N LEU A 16 1.41 4.69 -9.27
CA LEU A 16 0.46 5.78 -9.10
C LEU A 16 -0.30 6.07 -10.41
N GLY A 17 0.41 6.11 -11.54
CA GLY A 17 -0.19 6.31 -12.86
C GLY A 17 -1.14 5.18 -13.26
N LEU A 18 -0.79 3.93 -12.95
CA LEU A 18 -1.67 2.78 -13.16
C LEU A 18 -2.92 2.83 -12.27
N ILE A 19 -2.78 3.24 -11.00
CA ILE A 19 -3.91 3.41 -10.07
C ILE A 19 -4.87 4.48 -10.61
N PHE A 20 -4.35 5.63 -11.06
CA PHE A 20 -5.19 6.70 -11.62
C PHE A 20 -5.86 6.34 -12.94
N THR A 21 -5.30 5.39 -13.68
CA THR A 21 -5.90 4.94 -14.94
C THR A 21 -7.17 4.11 -14.69
N GLU A 22 -7.39 3.61 -13.46
CA GLU A 22 -8.52 2.78 -13.00
C GLU A 22 -8.84 1.53 -13.86
N LYS A 23 -8.05 1.24 -14.89
CA LYS A 23 -8.18 0.07 -15.78
C LYS A 23 -7.85 -1.24 -15.08
N VAL A 24 -7.14 -1.20 -13.95
CA VAL A 24 -6.72 -2.36 -13.18
C VAL A 24 -7.08 -2.12 -11.71
N ASN A 25 -7.42 -3.18 -10.98
CA ASN A 25 -7.76 -3.10 -9.56
C ASN A 25 -6.58 -2.50 -8.76
N ARG A 26 -6.84 -1.40 -8.05
CA ARG A 26 -5.87 -0.68 -7.21
C ARG A 26 -5.15 -1.59 -6.21
N VAL A 27 -5.82 -2.62 -5.69
CA VAL A 27 -5.23 -3.60 -4.76
C VAL A 27 -4.17 -4.44 -5.46
N ILE A 28 -4.44 -4.89 -6.69
CA ILE A 28 -3.48 -5.68 -7.49
C ILE A 28 -2.25 -4.83 -7.80
N ILE A 29 -2.45 -3.58 -8.24
CA ILE A 29 -1.33 -2.66 -8.53
C ILE A 29 -0.51 -2.37 -7.27
N GLY A 30 -1.16 -2.11 -6.14
CA GLY A 30 -0.50 -1.84 -4.87
C GLY A 30 0.36 -3.03 -4.40
N LEU A 31 -0.19 -4.24 -4.44
CA LEU A 31 0.55 -5.46 -4.08
C LEU A 31 1.70 -5.74 -5.04
N ALA A 32 1.47 -5.61 -6.36
CA ALA A 32 2.52 -5.78 -7.35
C ALA A 32 3.65 -4.75 -7.17
N GLY A 33 3.32 -3.50 -6.89
CA GLY A 33 4.27 -2.44 -6.58
C GLY A 33 5.11 -2.73 -5.34
N ALA A 34 4.48 -3.22 -4.27
CA ALA A 34 5.17 -3.60 -3.05
C ALA A 34 6.15 -4.75 -3.28
N ILE A 35 5.74 -5.79 -4.02
CA ILE A 35 6.62 -6.93 -4.37
C ILE A 35 7.79 -6.46 -5.25
N LEU A 36 7.53 -5.63 -6.25
CA LEU A 36 8.57 -5.07 -7.11
C LEU A 36 9.57 -4.23 -6.33
N MET A 37 9.09 -3.39 -5.41
CA MET A 37 9.96 -2.62 -4.50
C MET A 37 10.82 -3.54 -3.64
N MET A 38 10.24 -4.58 -3.03
CA MET A 38 10.96 -5.54 -2.19
C MET A 38 12.07 -6.26 -2.96
N ILE A 39 11.78 -6.73 -4.17
CA ILE A 39 12.77 -7.38 -5.04
C ILE A 39 13.87 -6.40 -5.43
N ALA A 40 13.52 -5.18 -5.87
CA ALA A 40 14.48 -4.16 -6.26
C ALA A 40 15.37 -3.73 -5.09
N GLY A 41 14.79 -3.53 -3.91
CA GLY A 41 15.48 -3.17 -2.67
C GLY A 41 16.48 -4.24 -2.24
N ARG A 42 16.12 -5.52 -2.37
CA ARG A 42 16.99 -6.66 -2.05
C ARG A 42 18.14 -6.82 -3.05
N ILE A 43 17.87 -6.77 -4.36
CA ILE A 43 18.90 -6.94 -5.39
C ILE A 43 19.93 -5.80 -5.34
N LEU A 44 19.45 -4.57 -5.16
CA LEU A 44 20.29 -3.38 -5.21
C LEU A 44 20.81 -2.95 -3.82
N ASN A 45 20.51 -3.73 -2.77
CA ASN A 45 20.91 -3.51 -1.37
C ASN A 45 20.58 -2.08 -0.88
N PHE A 46 19.37 -1.60 -1.17
CA PHE A 46 18.93 -0.25 -0.81
C PHE A 46 18.43 -0.11 0.62
N TYR A 47 17.80 -1.16 1.13
CA TYR A 47 17.26 -1.24 2.48
C TYR A 47 17.23 -2.70 2.92
N THR A 48 17.18 -2.96 4.22
CA THR A 48 17.05 -4.31 4.77
C THR A 48 15.58 -4.72 4.88
N GLU A 49 15.31 -6.02 4.94
CA GLU A 49 13.94 -6.55 5.12
C GLU A 49 13.28 -5.97 6.39
N GLU A 50 14.04 -5.74 7.46
CA GLU A 50 13.55 -5.10 8.69
C GLU A 50 13.10 -3.66 8.45
N GLN A 51 13.84 -2.89 7.64
CA GLN A 51 13.45 -1.52 7.25
C GLN A 51 12.22 -1.50 6.34
N ALA A 52 12.01 -2.54 5.55
CA ALA A 52 10.80 -2.68 4.73
C ALA A 52 9.57 -2.90 5.60
N ILE A 53 9.69 -3.75 6.63
CA ILE A 53 8.60 -4.05 7.57
C ILE A 53 8.32 -2.84 8.48
N SER A 54 9.34 -2.09 8.89
CA SER A 54 9.15 -0.89 9.71
C SER A 54 8.43 0.24 8.98
N ALA A 55 8.38 0.21 7.64
CA ALA A 55 7.59 1.15 6.85
C ALA A 55 6.07 0.88 6.93
N ILE A 56 5.64 -0.26 7.48
CA ILE A 56 4.23 -0.60 7.66
C ILE A 56 3.70 0.03 8.95
N ASP A 57 2.74 0.95 8.81
CA ASP A 57 2.05 1.56 9.96
C ASP A 57 0.86 0.70 10.42
N TRP A 58 1.11 -0.12 11.43
CA TRP A 58 0.11 -0.99 12.07
C TRP A 58 -1.00 -0.22 12.78
N ASN A 59 -0.73 0.97 13.30
CA ASN A 59 -1.76 1.76 13.98
C ASN A 59 -2.80 2.24 12.96
N THR A 60 -2.35 2.74 11.81
CA THR A 60 -3.25 3.18 10.74
C THR A 60 -4.02 2.01 10.14
N LEU A 61 -3.35 0.87 9.85
CA LEU A 61 -4.05 -0.32 9.35
C LEU A 61 -5.09 -0.85 10.35
N GLY A 62 -4.75 -0.93 11.63
CA GLY A 62 -5.65 -1.36 12.69
C GLY A 62 -6.84 -0.41 12.87
N LEU A 63 -6.59 0.91 12.83
CA LEU A 63 -7.64 1.92 12.92
C LEU A 63 -8.63 1.81 11.76
N LEU A 64 -8.14 1.79 10.52
CA LEU A 64 -8.98 1.69 9.32
C LEU A 64 -9.75 0.37 9.29
N MET A 65 -9.09 -0.73 9.65
CA MET A 65 -9.75 -2.04 9.75
C MET A 65 -10.85 -2.02 10.81
N GLY A 66 -10.57 -1.49 12.01
CA GLY A 66 -11.53 -1.39 13.10
C GLY A 66 -12.74 -0.53 12.72
N MET A 67 -12.50 0.61 12.05
CA MET A 67 -13.58 1.46 11.52
C MET A 67 -14.46 0.71 10.52
N MET A 68 -13.87 0.00 9.56
CA MET A 68 -14.63 -0.76 8.57
C MET A 68 -15.42 -1.91 9.20
N ILE A 69 -14.85 -2.62 10.19
CA ILE A 69 -15.55 -3.68 10.93
C ILE A 69 -16.76 -3.09 11.68
N LEU A 70 -16.57 -2.00 12.43
CA LEU A 70 -17.67 -1.34 13.16
C LEU A 70 -18.78 -0.89 12.21
N VAL A 71 -18.43 -0.25 11.09
CA VAL A 71 -19.41 0.17 10.08
C VAL A 71 -20.19 -1.04 9.55
N SER A 72 -19.50 -2.14 9.21
CA SER A 72 -20.15 -3.36 8.69
C SER A 72 -21.10 -4.04 9.69
N LEU A 73 -20.86 -3.88 11.00
CA LEU A 73 -21.75 -4.40 12.05
C LEU A 73 -22.96 -3.50 12.30
N LEU A 74 -22.80 -2.19 12.15
CA LEU A 74 -23.84 -1.19 12.41
C LEU A 74 -24.73 -0.93 11.19
N GLU A 75 -24.23 -1.12 9.97
CA GLU A 75 -24.99 -0.91 8.74
C GLU A 75 -26.32 -1.71 8.69
N PRO A 76 -26.36 -3.01 9.04
CA PRO A 76 -27.60 -3.79 8.98
C PRO A 76 -28.62 -3.42 10.06
N THR A 77 -28.22 -2.75 11.15
CA THR A 77 -29.13 -2.36 12.22
C THR A 77 -29.89 -1.06 11.92
N GLY A 78 -29.62 -0.43 10.77
CA GLY A 78 -30.21 0.84 10.39
C GLY A 78 -29.59 2.05 11.10
N PHE A 79 -28.45 1.86 11.78
CA PHE A 79 -27.77 2.92 12.54
C PHE A 79 -27.46 4.18 11.71
N PHE A 80 -27.19 4.02 10.41
CA PHE A 80 -26.90 5.12 9.48
C PHE A 80 -28.11 5.58 8.65
N GLN A 81 -29.29 5.00 8.87
CA GLN A 81 -30.50 5.25 8.06
C GLN A 81 -31.51 6.19 8.73
N PHE A 82 -31.13 6.82 9.85
CA PHE A 82 -31.88 7.87 10.56
C PHE A 82 -30.99 9.09 10.80
#